data_AF-A0A811ZNQ2-F1
#
_entry.id   AF-A0A811ZNQ2-F1
#
_cell.length_a   1.000
_cell.length_b   1.000
_cell.length_c   1.000
_cell.angle_alpha   90.00
_cell.angle_beta   90.00
_cell.angle_gamma   90.00
#
_symmetry.space_group_name_H-M   'P 1'
#
loop_
_entity.id
_entity.type
_entity.pdbx_description
1 polymer ?
#
loop_
_entity_poly.entity_id
_entity_poly.type
_entity_poly.pdbx_seq_one_letter_code
_entity_poly.pdbx_strand_id
1 'polypeptide(L)'
;MFLRSFFMVCKSQKNPVISRNQEGPGEMGKAVLIPKDDQEKMKELFKINQFNLMASDLIALNRSLPDVRLEGCKTKVYADELPNTSVVIVFHNEAWSTLLRTVYSVINRSPRYLLSEVILVDDASERDFLKLTLENYVKNLEVPVKIIRMEERSGLIRARLRGAAASKGQVITFLDAHCECTLGWLEPLLARIKEDRKTVVCPIIDVISDDTFEYMAGSDMTYGGFNWKLNFRWYPVPQREMDRRKGDRTLPVRTPTMAGGLFSIDRNYFEEIGTYDAGMDIWGGENLEMSFRIWQCGGSLEIVTCSHVGHVFRKATPYTFPGGTGHVINKNNRRLAEIRNVETNQCLDNMGRKENEKVGIFNCHGMGGNQVFSYTADKEIRTDDLCLDVSRLSGPVIMLKCHHMRGNQLWEYDAERLTLRHVNSNQCLDEPSEEDKMVPTMQDCSGSRSQQWLLRNMTLGA
;
A
#
# COMPACT_ATOMS: atom_id res chain seq x y z
N MET A 1 15.42 -2.15 45.14
CA MET A 1 14.94 -3.49 44.73
C MET A 1 14.12 -3.49 43.42
N PHE A 2 14.04 -2.37 42.68
CA PHE A 2 13.26 -2.21 41.44
C PHE A 2 14.09 -2.24 40.13
N LEU A 3 15.41 -2.44 40.20
CA LEU A 3 16.31 -2.46 39.03
C LEU A 3 16.76 -3.86 38.58
N ARG A 4 16.34 -4.93 39.27
CA ARG A 4 16.67 -6.33 38.89
C ARG A 4 15.66 -6.98 37.94
N SER A 5 14.44 -6.43 37.81
CA SER A 5 13.39 -7.03 36.99
C SER A 5 13.54 -6.74 35.49
N PHE A 6 14.30 -5.72 35.08
CA PHE A 6 14.57 -5.41 33.67
C PHE A 6 15.65 -6.33 33.06
N PHE A 7 16.62 -6.78 33.85
CA PHE A 7 17.71 -7.64 33.37
C PHE A 7 17.33 -9.12 33.24
N MET A 8 16.18 -9.54 33.76
CA MET A 8 15.77 -10.95 33.78
C MET A 8 15.00 -11.39 32.51
N VAL A 9 14.68 -10.47 31.61
CA VAL A 9 14.03 -10.78 30.31
C VAL A 9 15.04 -11.15 29.22
N CYS A 10 16.35 -10.89 29.41
CA CYS A 10 17.39 -11.21 28.42
C CYS A 10 18.11 -12.57 28.60
N LYS A 11 17.65 -13.48 29.47
CA LYS A 11 18.35 -14.77 29.73
C LYS A 11 17.54 -16.04 29.52
N SER A 12 16.40 -15.97 28.84
CA SER A 12 15.64 -17.15 28.39
C SER A 12 15.34 -17.06 26.89
N GLN A 13 16.38 -16.92 26.07
CA GLN A 13 16.24 -17.28 24.65
C GLN A 13 16.11 -18.80 24.60
N LYS A 14 14.88 -19.30 24.69
CA LYS A 14 14.56 -20.65 24.19
C LYS A 14 15.00 -20.66 22.73
N ASN A 15 15.78 -21.67 22.33
CA ASN A 15 16.15 -21.87 20.93
C ASN A 15 14.89 -21.74 20.05
N PRO A 16 14.97 -21.08 18.89
CA PRO A 16 13.82 -20.95 17.99
C PRO A 16 13.22 -22.32 17.73
N VAL A 17 11.90 -22.44 17.96
CA VAL A 17 11.20 -23.71 17.81
C VAL A 17 11.09 -24.01 16.32
N ILE A 18 11.85 -24.99 15.86
CA ILE A 18 11.68 -25.62 14.55
C ILE A 18 10.94 -26.94 14.81
N SER A 19 9.75 -27.08 14.24
CA SER A 19 9.00 -28.33 14.39
C SER A 19 9.59 -29.36 13.42
N ARG A 20 10.03 -30.51 13.97
CA ARG A 20 10.50 -31.67 13.18
C ARG A 20 9.38 -32.63 12.79
N ASN A 21 8.33 -32.70 13.61
CA ASN A 21 7.23 -33.65 13.44
C ASN A 21 5.91 -32.97 12.99
N GLN A 22 5.91 -31.67 12.71
CA GLN A 22 4.70 -30.90 12.39
C GLN A 22 3.59 -31.09 13.44
N GLU A 23 3.99 -31.04 14.71
CA GLU A 23 3.09 -31.00 15.86
C GLU A 23 3.49 -29.81 16.74
N GLY A 24 2.51 -29.19 17.40
CA GLY A 24 2.74 -28.10 18.35
C GLY A 24 1.70 -26.98 18.29
N PRO A 25 1.86 -25.95 19.13
CA PRO A 25 0.99 -24.77 19.12
C PRO A 25 0.98 -24.11 17.74
N GLY A 26 -0.21 -23.78 17.24
CA GLY A 26 -0.40 -23.01 16.00
C GLY A 26 -0.18 -23.77 14.70
N GLU A 27 0.10 -25.07 14.77
CA GLU A 27 0.24 -25.94 13.61
C GLU A 27 -1.07 -26.02 12.81
N MET A 28 -0.98 -26.13 11.48
CA MET A 28 -2.11 -26.03 10.56
C MET A 28 -2.91 -24.73 10.74
N GLY A 29 -2.23 -23.64 11.15
CA GLY A 29 -2.84 -22.32 11.34
C GLY A 29 -3.85 -22.23 12.50
N LYS A 30 -3.88 -23.20 13.43
CA LYS A 30 -4.83 -23.19 14.56
C LYS A 30 -4.57 -22.04 15.55
N ALA A 31 -5.60 -21.59 16.25
CA ALA A 31 -5.47 -20.60 17.31
C ALA A 31 -4.58 -21.10 18.47
N VAL A 32 -3.69 -20.25 18.96
CA VAL A 32 -2.92 -20.48 20.19
C VAL A 32 -3.54 -19.70 21.34
N LEU A 33 -4.01 -20.42 22.34
CA LEU A 33 -4.61 -19.84 23.54
C LEU A 33 -3.56 -19.77 24.66
N ILE A 34 -3.37 -18.55 25.18
CA ILE A 34 -2.46 -18.32 26.29
C ILE A 34 -3.12 -18.69 27.62
N PRO A 35 -2.47 -19.47 28.50
CA PRO A 35 -2.98 -19.81 29.82
C PRO A 35 -3.38 -18.57 30.64
N LYS A 36 -4.40 -18.70 31.51
CA LYS A 36 -4.91 -17.57 32.31
C LYS A 36 -3.84 -16.89 33.16
N ASP A 37 -2.91 -17.68 33.71
CA ASP A 37 -1.84 -17.19 34.58
C ASP A 37 -0.83 -16.30 33.84
N ASP A 38 -0.71 -16.44 32.51
CA ASP A 38 0.21 -15.67 31.68
C ASP A 38 -0.46 -14.48 30.96
N GLN A 39 -1.76 -14.23 31.19
CA GLN A 39 -2.53 -13.19 30.47
C GLN A 39 -2.02 -11.77 30.73
N GLU A 40 -1.59 -11.45 31.95
CA GLU A 40 -1.03 -10.11 32.24
C GLU A 40 0.31 -9.89 31.54
N LYS A 41 1.17 -10.92 31.54
CA LYS A 41 2.44 -10.88 30.78
C LYS A 41 2.19 -10.77 29.28
N MET A 42 1.18 -11.48 28.76
CA MET A 42 0.75 -11.38 27.37
C MET A 42 0.41 -9.94 26.99
N LYS A 43 -0.42 -9.25 27.78
CA LYS A 43 -0.84 -7.87 27.52
C LYS A 43 0.34 -6.90 27.51
N GLU A 44 1.31 -7.06 28.41
CA GLU A 44 2.52 -6.22 28.40
C GLU A 44 3.39 -6.46 27.16
N LEU A 45 3.58 -7.72 26.77
CA LEU A 45 4.30 -8.06 25.54
C LEU A 45 3.56 -7.58 24.29
N PHE A 46 2.22 -7.61 24.29
CA PHE A 46 1.40 -7.15 23.16
C PHE A 46 1.70 -5.69 22.80
N LYS A 47 1.93 -4.82 23.79
CA LYS A 47 2.21 -3.40 23.57
C LYS A 47 3.44 -3.14 22.71
N ILE A 48 4.41 -4.06 22.73
CA ILE A 48 5.73 -3.90 22.10
C ILE A 48 5.65 -3.95 20.57
N ASN A 49 4.81 -4.82 20.02
CA ASN A 49 4.67 -5.02 18.56
C ASN A 49 3.21 -4.90 18.06
N GLN A 50 2.25 -4.67 18.96
CA GLN A 50 0.80 -4.61 18.69
C GLN A 50 0.23 -5.92 18.13
N PHE A 51 0.79 -7.05 18.60
CA PHE A 51 0.28 -8.41 18.43
C PHE A 51 0.85 -9.30 19.55
N ASN A 52 0.27 -10.48 19.76
CA ASN A 52 0.61 -11.41 20.83
C ASN A 52 1.96 -12.11 20.57
N LEU A 53 3.04 -11.47 21.02
CA LEU A 53 4.40 -11.99 20.93
C LEU A 53 4.55 -13.37 21.58
N MET A 54 3.87 -13.60 22.69
CA MET A 54 3.99 -14.87 23.39
C MET A 54 3.36 -16.02 22.61
N ALA A 55 2.21 -15.80 21.96
CA ALA A 55 1.64 -16.77 21.03
C ALA A 55 2.62 -17.03 19.87
N SER A 56 3.14 -15.97 19.23
CA SER A 56 4.13 -16.10 18.15
C SER A 56 5.34 -16.94 18.57
N ASP A 57 5.96 -16.65 19.71
CA ASP A 57 7.18 -17.31 20.18
C ASP A 57 6.97 -18.80 20.54
N LEU A 58 5.74 -19.22 20.83
CA LEU A 58 5.39 -20.62 21.05
C LEU A 58 5.22 -21.42 19.76
N ILE A 59 4.89 -20.76 18.66
CA ILE A 59 4.60 -21.39 17.38
C ILE A 59 5.91 -21.56 16.60
N ALA A 60 6.08 -22.72 15.99
CA ALA A 60 7.28 -23.00 15.19
C ALA A 60 7.46 -22.03 14.01
N LEU A 61 8.71 -21.66 13.70
CA LEU A 61 9.02 -20.77 12.57
C LEU A 61 8.64 -21.39 11.22
N ASN A 62 8.59 -22.73 11.16
CA ASN A 62 8.24 -23.52 9.99
C ASN A 62 6.87 -24.22 10.12
N ARG A 63 5.95 -23.71 10.96
CA ARG A 63 4.61 -24.30 11.14
C ARG A 63 3.89 -24.51 9.81
N SER A 64 3.12 -25.58 9.65
CA SER A 64 2.26 -25.75 8.46
C SER A 64 1.03 -24.82 8.49
N LEU A 65 0.43 -24.63 7.32
CA LEU A 65 -0.80 -23.85 7.11
C LEU A 65 -1.82 -24.70 6.32
N PRO A 66 -3.13 -24.44 6.49
CA PRO A 66 -4.15 -25.10 5.68
C PRO A 66 -4.06 -24.65 4.21
N ASP A 67 -4.39 -25.54 3.27
CA ASP A 67 -4.55 -25.17 1.87
C ASP A 67 -5.94 -24.58 1.63
N VAL A 68 -6.00 -23.25 1.72
CA VAL A 68 -7.22 -22.44 1.61
C VAL A 68 -7.59 -22.07 0.18
N ARG A 69 -6.79 -22.50 -0.81
CA ARG A 69 -7.06 -22.18 -2.22
C ARG A 69 -8.37 -22.83 -2.67
N LEU A 70 -9.02 -22.19 -3.64
CA LEU A 70 -10.17 -22.78 -4.35
C LEU A 70 -9.79 -24.13 -4.97
N GLU A 71 -10.72 -25.08 -5.03
CA GLU A 71 -10.47 -26.43 -5.60
C GLU A 71 -9.90 -26.37 -7.02
N GLY A 72 -10.40 -25.44 -7.86
CA GLY A 72 -9.88 -25.24 -9.21
C GLY A 72 -8.43 -24.72 -9.24
N CYS A 73 -7.96 -24.05 -8.19
CA CYS A 73 -6.56 -23.59 -8.10
C CYS A 73 -5.59 -24.72 -7.76
N LYS A 74 -6.04 -25.75 -7.02
CA LYS A 74 -5.20 -26.87 -6.58
C LYS A 74 -4.74 -27.76 -7.74
N THR A 75 -5.49 -27.76 -8.83
CA THR A 75 -5.24 -28.56 -10.04
C THR A 75 -4.69 -27.74 -11.21
N LYS A 76 -4.48 -26.42 -11.03
CA LYS A 76 -3.86 -25.58 -12.06
C LYS A 76 -2.42 -25.95 -12.26
N VAL A 77 -2.03 -26.09 -13.52
CA VAL A 77 -0.66 -26.30 -13.96
C VAL A 77 -0.16 -25.01 -14.59
N TYR A 78 1.02 -24.58 -14.19
CA TYR A 78 1.69 -23.40 -14.73
C TYR A 78 2.83 -23.86 -15.65
N ALA A 79 3.27 -23.00 -16.56
CA ALA A 79 4.40 -23.30 -17.43
C ALA A 79 5.68 -23.53 -16.60
N ASP A 80 6.54 -24.47 -17.02
CA ASP A 80 7.77 -24.79 -16.28
C ASP A 80 8.75 -23.61 -16.21
N GLU A 81 8.83 -22.82 -17.29
CA GLU A 81 9.72 -21.66 -17.38
C GLU A 81 9.02 -20.38 -16.86
N LEU A 82 8.97 -20.16 -15.56
CA LEU A 82 8.49 -18.87 -15.00
C LEU A 82 9.67 -17.92 -14.73
N PRO A 83 9.46 -16.58 -14.78
CA PRO A 83 10.49 -15.64 -14.40
C PRO A 83 10.87 -15.82 -12.93
N ASN A 84 12.16 -15.75 -12.62
CA ASN A 84 12.60 -15.82 -11.21
C ASN A 84 12.30 -14.52 -10.45
N THR A 85 12.27 -14.59 -9.11
CA THR A 85 12.01 -13.43 -8.26
C THR A 85 13.07 -13.23 -7.17
N SER A 86 13.34 -11.96 -6.85
CA SER A 86 13.90 -11.56 -5.55
C SER A 86 12.75 -11.13 -4.64
N VAL A 87 12.68 -11.73 -3.44
CA VAL A 87 11.68 -11.35 -2.43
C VAL A 87 12.26 -10.26 -1.54
N VAL A 88 11.63 -9.09 -1.47
CA VAL A 88 12.06 -7.95 -0.65
C VAL A 88 11.15 -7.82 0.57
N ILE A 89 11.74 -7.92 1.76
CA ILE A 89 11.06 -7.77 3.04
C ILE A 89 11.67 -6.59 3.79
N VAL A 90 10.90 -5.53 3.97
CA VAL A 90 11.30 -4.39 4.79
C VAL A 90 10.89 -4.64 6.24
N PHE A 91 11.77 -4.34 7.18
CA PHE A 91 11.46 -4.42 8.60
C PHE A 91 12.06 -3.26 9.39
N HIS A 92 11.36 -2.89 10.47
CA HIS A 92 11.84 -1.96 11.48
C HIS A 92 11.33 -2.47 12.83
N ASN A 93 12.23 -2.75 13.78
CA ASN A 93 11.90 -3.20 15.14
C ASN A 93 10.90 -4.40 15.20
N GLU A 94 10.93 -5.26 14.19
CA GLU A 94 10.05 -6.42 14.09
C GLU A 94 10.41 -7.49 15.15
N ALA A 95 9.43 -8.32 15.52
CA ALA A 95 9.71 -9.44 16.39
C ALA A 95 10.53 -10.53 15.67
N TRP A 96 11.46 -11.16 16.40
CA TRP A 96 12.30 -12.22 15.86
C TRP A 96 11.48 -13.37 15.26
N SER A 97 10.44 -13.80 15.98
CA SER A 97 9.61 -14.95 15.60
C SER A 97 8.69 -14.69 14.41
N THR A 98 8.25 -13.46 14.15
CA THR A 98 7.44 -13.12 12.97
C THR A 98 8.32 -12.88 11.75
N LEU A 99 9.43 -12.15 11.91
CA LEU A 99 10.38 -11.89 10.83
C LEU A 99 10.92 -13.20 10.25
N LEU A 100 11.47 -14.07 11.10
CA LEU A 100 12.04 -15.33 10.62
C LEU A 100 10.98 -16.29 10.08
N ARG A 101 9.78 -16.32 10.65
CA ARG A 101 8.69 -17.14 10.12
C ARG A 101 8.25 -16.68 8.74
N THR A 102 8.28 -15.38 8.47
CA THR A 102 8.10 -14.84 7.12
C THR A 102 9.16 -15.41 6.18
N VAL A 103 10.44 -15.31 6.56
CA VAL A 103 11.58 -15.83 5.78
C VAL A 103 11.45 -17.34 5.53
N TYR A 104 11.17 -18.13 6.56
CA TYR A 104 10.97 -19.58 6.43
C TYR A 104 9.74 -19.91 5.57
N SER A 105 8.64 -19.17 5.67
CA SER A 105 7.46 -19.40 4.83
C SER A 105 7.78 -19.20 3.35
N VAL A 106 8.58 -18.18 3.02
CA VAL A 106 9.04 -17.91 1.65
C VAL A 106 9.96 -19.03 1.19
N ILE A 107 10.98 -19.40 1.96
CA ILE A 107 11.95 -20.42 1.59
C ILE A 107 11.28 -21.79 1.41
N ASN A 108 10.43 -22.20 2.35
CA ASN A 108 9.87 -23.54 2.38
C ASN A 108 8.75 -23.75 1.34
N ARG A 109 8.11 -22.68 0.85
CA ARG A 109 6.89 -22.76 0.01
C ARG A 109 7.03 -22.08 -1.34
N SER A 110 8.26 -21.70 -1.70
CA SER A 110 8.59 -21.20 -3.04
C SER A 110 9.44 -22.24 -3.76
N PRO A 111 9.13 -22.59 -5.03
CA PRO A 111 10.00 -23.48 -5.80
C PRO A 111 11.43 -22.92 -5.90
N ARG A 112 12.43 -23.75 -5.60
CA ARG A 112 13.82 -23.30 -5.43
C ARG A 112 14.41 -22.59 -6.66
N TYR A 113 13.98 -23.00 -7.85
CA TYR A 113 14.42 -22.44 -9.13
C TYR A 113 13.78 -21.07 -9.44
N LEU A 114 12.67 -20.73 -8.79
CA LEU A 114 12.00 -19.43 -8.94
C LEU A 114 12.48 -18.41 -7.90
N LEU A 115 12.91 -18.85 -6.73
CA LEU A 115 13.39 -17.97 -5.66
C LEU A 115 14.89 -17.70 -5.80
N SER A 116 15.24 -16.53 -6.35
CA SER A 116 16.64 -16.12 -6.55
C SER A 116 17.32 -15.80 -5.22
N GLU A 117 16.67 -14.97 -4.41
CA GLU A 117 17.20 -14.48 -3.13
C GLU A 117 16.07 -13.88 -2.28
N VAL A 118 16.32 -13.76 -0.98
CA VAL A 118 15.51 -12.96 -0.05
C VAL A 118 16.34 -11.76 0.40
N ILE A 119 15.81 -10.56 0.25
CA ILE A 119 16.46 -9.30 0.65
C ILE A 119 15.69 -8.74 1.84
N LEU A 120 16.34 -8.76 3.01
CA LEU A 120 15.83 -8.12 4.21
C LEU A 120 16.39 -6.69 4.27
N VAL A 121 15.52 -5.69 4.26
CA VAL A 121 15.91 -4.29 4.40
C VAL A 121 15.56 -3.80 5.80
N ASP A 122 16.58 -3.54 6.60
CA ASP A 122 16.45 -2.97 7.94
C ASP A 122 16.38 -1.44 7.87
N ASP A 123 15.20 -0.89 8.10
CA ASP A 123 14.97 0.56 8.18
C ASP A 123 15.35 1.09 9.57
N ALA A 124 16.64 0.98 9.91
CA ALA A 124 17.25 1.45 11.16
C ALA A 124 16.59 0.90 12.44
N SER A 125 16.54 -0.43 12.59
CA SER A 125 16.09 -1.08 13.82
C SER A 125 17.04 -0.86 15.00
N GLU A 126 16.45 -0.68 16.18
CA GLU A 126 17.19 -0.41 17.42
C GLU A 126 17.50 -1.69 18.20
N ARG A 127 16.67 -2.74 18.03
CA ARG A 127 16.76 -3.99 18.80
C ARG A 127 17.99 -4.80 18.46
N ASP A 128 18.81 -5.14 19.46
CA ASP A 128 20.10 -5.79 19.26
C ASP A 128 20.02 -7.16 18.58
N PHE A 129 18.96 -7.93 18.83
CA PHE A 129 18.77 -9.22 18.17
C PHE A 129 18.55 -9.10 16.65
N LEU A 130 18.16 -7.93 16.15
CA LEU A 130 18.01 -7.69 14.72
C LEU A 130 19.34 -7.34 14.04
N LYS A 131 20.42 -7.12 14.80
CA LYS A 131 21.75 -6.73 14.27
C LYS A 131 22.59 -7.97 13.93
N LEU A 132 23.73 -8.14 14.59
CA LEU A 132 24.69 -9.23 14.33
C LEU A 132 24.08 -10.62 14.54
N THR A 133 23.16 -10.77 15.49
CA THR A 133 22.47 -12.04 15.75
C THR A 133 21.66 -12.50 14.54
N LEU A 134 20.91 -11.59 13.90
CA LEU A 134 20.14 -11.88 12.70
C LEU A 134 21.06 -12.22 11.52
N GLU A 135 22.15 -11.46 11.34
CA GLU A 135 23.14 -11.71 10.28
C GLU A 135 23.76 -13.10 10.39
N ASN A 136 24.15 -13.51 11.60
CA ASN A 136 24.72 -14.83 11.83
C ASN A 136 23.68 -15.94 11.65
N TYR A 137 22.41 -15.68 11.95
CA TYR A 137 21.34 -16.65 11.75
C TYR A 137 21.06 -16.90 10.27
N VAL A 138 20.84 -15.83 9.49
CA VAL A 138 20.39 -15.97 8.09
C VAL A 138 21.48 -16.47 7.14
N LYS A 139 22.76 -16.32 7.49
CA LYS A 139 23.91 -16.83 6.71
C LYS A 139 23.87 -18.34 6.47
N ASN A 140 23.20 -19.10 7.35
CA ASN A 140 23.14 -20.55 7.30
C ASN A 140 21.87 -21.09 6.63
N LEU A 141 21.04 -20.23 6.03
CA LEU A 141 19.82 -20.65 5.34
C LEU A 141 20.13 -21.18 3.94
N GLU A 142 19.29 -22.10 3.45
CA GLU A 142 19.47 -22.79 2.16
C GLU A 142 19.33 -21.87 0.94
N VAL A 143 18.67 -20.72 1.13
CA VAL A 143 18.48 -19.67 0.13
C VAL A 143 19.35 -18.48 0.49
N PRO A 144 20.01 -17.81 -0.48
CA PRO A 144 20.71 -16.57 -0.22
C PRO A 144 19.79 -15.54 0.42
N VAL A 145 20.06 -15.20 1.68
CA VAL A 145 19.38 -14.12 2.40
C VAL A 145 20.36 -12.99 2.63
N LYS A 146 20.11 -11.83 2.02
CA LYS A 146 20.92 -10.63 2.14
C LYS A 146 20.25 -9.64 3.07
N ILE A 147 21.00 -9.07 4.01
CA ILE A 147 20.52 -7.97 4.85
C ILE A 147 21.12 -6.66 4.33
N ILE A 148 20.27 -5.65 4.13
CA ILE A 148 20.66 -4.28 3.81
C ILE A 148 20.29 -3.41 5.01
N ARG A 149 21.28 -2.70 5.57
CA ARG A 149 21.07 -1.78 6.69
C ARG A 149 20.93 -0.35 6.17
N MET A 150 19.92 0.36 6.63
CA MET A 150 19.80 1.81 6.44
C MET A 150 20.47 2.53 7.62
N GLU A 151 21.18 3.61 7.32
CA GLU A 151 21.90 4.41 8.33
C GLU A 151 20.94 5.18 9.23
N GLU A 152 19.83 5.66 8.66
CA GLU A 152 18.78 6.40 9.35
C GLU A 152 17.40 5.87 9.00
N ARG A 153 16.45 6.10 9.90
CA ARG A 153 15.05 5.69 9.71
C ARG A 153 14.39 6.54 8.62
N SER A 154 14.24 5.93 7.46
CA SER A 154 13.85 6.57 6.20
C SER A 154 12.43 6.22 5.78
N GLY A 155 11.84 5.15 6.34
CA GLY A 155 10.49 4.71 6.02
C GLY A 155 10.39 3.52 5.09
N LEU A 156 9.21 2.90 5.07
CA LEU A 156 8.86 1.75 4.22
C LEU A 156 9.18 2.01 2.75
N ILE A 157 8.81 3.19 2.25
CA ILE A 157 8.91 3.54 0.82
C ILE A 157 10.37 3.54 0.37
N ARG A 158 11.23 4.28 1.09
CA ARG A 158 12.67 4.36 0.78
C ARG A 158 13.39 3.03 1.03
N ALA A 159 12.99 2.29 2.05
CA ALA A 159 13.51 0.95 2.29
C ALA A 159 13.14 -0.03 1.15
N ARG A 160 11.91 0.02 0.63
CA ARG A 160 11.51 -0.76 -0.55
C ARG A 160 12.30 -0.38 -1.78
N LEU A 161 12.51 0.92 -2.03
CA LEU A 161 13.37 1.39 -3.13
C LEU A 161 14.80 0.84 -3.00
N ARG A 162 15.35 0.82 -1.77
CA ARG A 162 16.68 0.26 -1.53
C ARG A 162 16.74 -1.25 -1.78
N GLY A 163 15.71 -1.99 -1.38
CA GLY A 163 15.59 -3.42 -1.65
C GLY A 163 15.42 -3.72 -3.13
N ALA A 164 14.56 -2.97 -3.82
CA ALA A 164 14.33 -3.07 -5.26
C ALA A 164 15.61 -2.82 -6.06
N ALA A 165 16.36 -1.77 -5.73
CA ALA A 165 17.63 -1.44 -6.39
C ALA A 165 18.71 -2.52 -6.18
N ALA A 166 18.60 -3.33 -5.13
CA ALA A 166 19.53 -4.42 -4.84
C ALA A 166 19.08 -5.78 -5.40
N SER A 167 17.87 -5.87 -5.96
CA SER A 167 17.27 -7.10 -6.47
C SER A 167 17.92 -7.55 -7.79
N LYS A 168 18.05 -8.88 -7.96
CA LYS A 168 18.61 -9.50 -9.16
C LYS A 168 17.60 -10.30 -9.97
N GLY A 169 16.47 -10.67 -9.37
CA GLY A 169 15.40 -11.41 -10.03
C GLY A 169 14.78 -10.61 -11.17
N GLN A 170 14.16 -11.33 -12.11
CA GLN A 170 13.35 -10.72 -13.16
C GLN A 170 12.11 -10.03 -12.58
N VAL A 171 11.55 -10.60 -11.51
CA VAL A 171 10.41 -10.05 -10.76
C VAL A 171 10.84 -9.63 -9.36
N ILE A 172 10.35 -8.50 -8.87
CA ILE A 172 10.44 -8.12 -7.46
C ILE A 172 9.13 -8.51 -6.77
N THR A 173 9.22 -9.29 -5.69
CA THR A 173 8.07 -9.62 -4.84
C THR A 173 8.23 -8.96 -3.49
N PHE A 174 7.37 -7.99 -3.17
CA PHE A 174 7.37 -7.33 -1.87
C PHE A 174 6.48 -8.08 -0.88
N LEU A 175 6.99 -8.28 0.34
CA LEU A 175 6.25 -8.81 1.47
C LEU A 175 6.53 -7.98 2.72
N ASP A 176 5.56 -7.90 3.62
CA ASP A 176 5.78 -7.34 4.96
C ASP A 176 6.46 -8.38 5.87
N ALA A 177 7.12 -7.91 6.93
CA ALA A 177 7.94 -8.75 7.82
C ALA A 177 7.16 -9.66 8.79
N HIS A 178 5.84 -9.73 8.65
CA HIS A 178 4.92 -10.49 9.49
C HIS A 178 3.86 -11.15 8.62
N CYS A 179 4.35 -11.87 7.60
CA CYS A 179 3.56 -12.62 6.66
C CYS A 179 3.84 -14.12 6.74
N GLU A 180 2.91 -14.94 6.29
CA GLU A 180 3.14 -16.37 6.07
C GLU A 180 2.55 -16.80 4.72
N CYS A 181 3.43 -17.21 3.80
CA CYS A 181 3.03 -17.65 2.47
C CYS A 181 2.36 -19.03 2.53
N THR A 182 1.37 -19.30 1.68
CA THR A 182 0.75 -20.65 1.57
C THR A 182 1.46 -21.52 0.53
N LEU A 183 1.09 -22.80 0.43
CA LEU A 183 1.59 -23.67 -0.64
C LEU A 183 1.06 -23.21 -2.00
N GLY A 184 1.95 -23.12 -2.99
CA GLY A 184 1.60 -22.70 -4.35
C GLY A 184 1.26 -21.22 -4.49
N TRP A 185 1.77 -20.37 -3.58
CA TRP A 185 1.50 -18.93 -3.58
C TRP A 185 2.23 -18.19 -4.70
N LEU A 186 3.40 -18.67 -5.14
CA LEU A 186 4.33 -17.88 -5.96
C LEU A 186 4.09 -18.07 -7.46
N GLU A 187 3.91 -19.31 -7.88
CA GLU A 187 3.72 -19.72 -9.27
C GLU A 187 2.57 -18.98 -9.97
N PRO A 188 1.38 -18.80 -9.36
CA PRO A 188 0.29 -18.05 -9.97
C PRO A 188 0.64 -16.57 -10.22
N LEU A 189 1.42 -15.96 -9.32
CA LEU A 189 1.85 -14.55 -9.45
C LEU A 189 2.82 -14.40 -10.63
N LEU A 190 3.84 -15.25 -10.67
CA LEU A 190 4.88 -15.20 -11.71
C LEU A 190 4.35 -15.60 -13.09
N ALA A 191 3.42 -16.56 -13.14
CA ALA A 191 2.74 -16.93 -14.38
C ALA A 191 1.97 -15.75 -14.97
N ARG A 192 1.28 -14.97 -14.12
CA ARG A 192 0.51 -13.82 -14.61
C ARG A 192 1.40 -12.68 -15.11
N ILE A 193 2.54 -12.42 -14.46
CA ILE A 193 3.53 -11.44 -14.96
C ILE A 193 4.18 -11.92 -16.26
N LYS A 194 4.40 -13.24 -16.42
CA LYS A 194 4.93 -13.81 -17.65
C LYS A 194 4.00 -13.57 -18.85
N GLU A 195 2.68 -13.65 -18.65
CA GLU A 195 1.70 -13.39 -19.71
C GLU A 195 1.72 -11.93 -20.18
N ASP A 196 1.83 -10.99 -19.25
CA ASP A 196 1.99 -9.57 -19.55
C ASP A 196 2.85 -8.89 -18.47
N ARG A 197 4.04 -8.47 -18.89
CA ARG A 197 5.05 -7.82 -18.03
C ARG A 197 4.54 -6.54 -17.37
N LYS A 198 3.54 -5.86 -17.97
CA LYS A 198 2.93 -4.64 -17.43
C LYS A 198 1.80 -4.92 -16.41
N THR A 199 1.53 -6.20 -16.12
CA THR A 199 0.59 -6.59 -15.07
C THR A 199 1.30 -6.66 -13.72
N VAL A 200 0.81 -5.87 -12.76
CA VAL A 200 1.20 -5.92 -11.35
C VAL A 200 0.20 -6.80 -10.62
N VAL A 201 0.69 -7.75 -9.83
CA VAL A 201 -0.15 -8.77 -9.20
C VAL A 201 -0.03 -8.79 -7.69
N CYS A 202 -1.17 -8.94 -7.02
CA CYS A 202 -1.27 -9.11 -5.58
C CYS A 202 -1.81 -10.52 -5.25
N PRO A 203 -1.35 -11.16 -4.17
CA PRO A 203 -2.04 -12.32 -3.62
C PRO A 203 -3.37 -11.90 -2.96
N ILE A 204 -4.25 -12.86 -2.70
CA ILE A 204 -5.24 -12.69 -1.64
C ILE A 204 -4.50 -12.58 -0.31
N ILE A 205 -4.80 -11.52 0.43
CA ILE A 205 -4.22 -11.27 1.75
C ILE A 205 -5.15 -11.91 2.78
N ASP A 206 -4.69 -13.02 3.34
CA ASP A 206 -5.37 -13.73 4.41
C ASP A 206 -5.06 -13.09 5.77
N VAL A 207 -5.93 -13.31 6.76
CA VAL A 207 -5.78 -12.71 8.09
C VAL A 207 -5.08 -13.68 9.02
N ILE A 208 -3.95 -13.25 9.60
CA ILE A 208 -3.38 -13.88 10.77
C ILE A 208 -3.80 -13.05 11.99
N SER A 209 -4.51 -13.67 12.93
CA SER A 209 -5.00 -13.01 14.15
C SER A 209 -3.85 -12.40 14.94
N ASP A 210 -3.95 -11.12 15.28
CA ASP A 210 -2.99 -10.43 16.15
C ASP A 210 -3.02 -10.95 17.60
N ASP A 211 -4.09 -11.62 18.01
CA ASP A 211 -4.27 -12.17 19.35
C ASP A 211 -3.86 -13.65 19.45
N THR A 212 -4.34 -14.49 18.54
CA THR A 212 -4.20 -15.96 18.63
C THR A 212 -3.28 -16.57 17.59
N PHE A 213 -2.80 -15.80 16.60
CA PHE A 213 -2.06 -16.29 15.43
C PHE A 213 -2.80 -17.36 14.59
N GLU A 214 -4.12 -17.46 14.76
CA GLU A 214 -4.99 -18.25 13.90
C GLU A 214 -4.95 -17.71 12.46
N TYR A 215 -4.88 -18.63 11.50
CA TYR A 215 -4.89 -18.33 10.08
C TYR A 215 -6.32 -18.39 9.54
N MET A 216 -6.82 -17.27 9.02
CA MET A 216 -8.17 -17.14 8.48
C MET A 216 -8.10 -16.73 7.01
N ALA A 217 -8.70 -17.54 6.14
CA ALA A 217 -8.74 -17.28 4.70
C ALA A 217 -9.45 -15.96 4.39
N GLY A 218 -8.84 -15.17 3.52
CA GLY A 218 -9.41 -13.97 2.92
C GLY A 218 -10.44 -14.32 1.85
N SER A 219 -11.14 -13.28 1.36
CA SER A 219 -12.19 -13.45 0.36
C SER A 219 -11.66 -13.21 -1.06
N ASP A 220 -11.89 -14.16 -1.96
CA ASP A 220 -11.69 -14.01 -3.41
C ASP A 220 -12.80 -13.15 -4.09
N MET A 221 -13.80 -12.73 -3.32
CA MET A 221 -14.92 -11.89 -3.74
C MET A 221 -14.75 -10.44 -3.28
N THR A 222 -13.52 -10.04 -2.89
CA THR A 222 -13.18 -8.65 -2.59
C THR A 222 -12.12 -8.10 -3.54
N TYR A 223 -12.19 -6.81 -3.80
CA TYR A 223 -11.16 -6.07 -4.53
C TYR A 223 -10.82 -4.76 -3.80
N GLY A 224 -9.65 -4.20 -4.08
CA GLY A 224 -9.16 -2.97 -3.47
C GLY A 224 -9.70 -1.71 -4.17
N GLY A 225 -10.22 -0.78 -3.39
CA GLY A 225 -10.57 0.57 -3.82
C GLY A 225 -10.13 1.59 -2.78
N PHE A 226 -10.69 2.79 -2.87
CA PHE A 226 -10.42 3.86 -1.92
C PHE A 226 -11.65 4.74 -1.77
N ASN A 227 -11.76 5.43 -0.63
CA ASN A 227 -12.70 6.54 -0.49
C ASN A 227 -12.03 7.86 -0.85
N TRP A 228 -12.81 8.90 -1.02
CA TRP A 228 -12.33 10.23 -1.42
C TRP A 228 -11.43 10.95 -0.40
N LYS A 229 -11.33 10.42 0.82
CA LYS A 229 -10.30 10.80 1.79
C LYS A 229 -8.96 10.08 1.55
N LEU A 230 -8.81 9.42 0.40
CA LEU A 230 -7.66 8.60 0.01
C LEU A 230 -7.31 7.52 1.04
N ASN A 231 -8.34 6.91 1.63
CA ASN A 231 -8.17 5.71 2.46
C ASN A 231 -8.48 4.47 1.63
N PHE A 232 -7.57 3.50 1.65
CA PHE A 232 -7.80 2.18 1.07
C PHE A 232 -9.01 1.49 1.73
N ARG A 233 -9.82 0.79 0.93
CA ARG A 233 -10.99 0.03 1.35
C ARG A 233 -11.14 -1.23 0.50
N TRP A 234 -11.64 -2.29 1.12
CA TRP A 234 -12.09 -3.49 0.40
C TRP A 234 -13.55 -3.33 -0.01
N TYR A 235 -13.85 -3.68 -1.26
CA TYR A 235 -15.20 -3.65 -1.84
C TYR A 235 -15.56 -5.04 -2.41
N PRO A 236 -16.84 -5.41 -2.44
CA PRO A 236 -17.27 -6.65 -3.09
C PRO A 236 -17.04 -6.60 -4.60
N VAL A 237 -16.57 -7.68 -5.20
CA VAL A 237 -16.32 -7.78 -6.64
C VAL A 237 -17.61 -7.47 -7.42
N PRO A 238 -17.61 -6.50 -8.35
CA PRO A 238 -18.81 -6.10 -9.06
C PRO A 238 -19.20 -7.12 -10.12
N GLN A 239 -20.49 -7.17 -10.48
CA GLN A 239 -21.03 -8.12 -11.46
C GLN A 239 -20.27 -8.06 -12.80
N ARG A 240 -19.88 -6.88 -13.27
CA ARG A 240 -19.07 -6.70 -14.50
C ARG A 240 -17.78 -7.53 -14.52
N GLU A 241 -17.15 -7.71 -13.35
CA GLU A 241 -15.90 -8.46 -13.22
C GLU A 241 -16.16 -9.96 -13.05
N MET A 242 -17.32 -10.34 -12.51
CA MET A 242 -17.81 -11.73 -12.54
C MET A 242 -18.10 -12.18 -13.97
N ASP A 243 -18.78 -11.34 -14.75
CA ASP A 243 -19.15 -11.61 -16.14
C ASP A 243 -17.89 -11.72 -17.03
N ARG A 244 -16.91 -10.82 -16.85
CA ARG A 244 -15.61 -10.89 -17.55
C ARG A 244 -14.91 -12.23 -17.34
N ARG A 245 -14.97 -12.75 -16.12
CA ARG A 245 -14.40 -14.05 -15.74
C ARG A 245 -15.28 -15.24 -16.10
N LYS A 246 -16.48 -15.01 -16.66
CA LYS A 246 -17.46 -16.04 -17.00
C LYS A 246 -17.79 -16.97 -15.81
N GLY A 247 -17.78 -16.41 -14.60
CA GLY A 247 -18.00 -17.15 -13.36
C GLY A 247 -16.80 -17.97 -12.84
N ASP A 248 -15.65 -18.00 -13.54
CA ASP A 248 -14.45 -18.69 -13.03
C ASP A 248 -13.75 -17.83 -11.96
N ARG A 249 -13.95 -18.22 -10.70
CA ARG A 249 -13.38 -17.56 -9.52
C ARG A 249 -11.87 -17.75 -9.38
N THR A 250 -11.28 -18.70 -10.12
CA THR A 250 -9.83 -18.95 -10.11
C THR A 250 -9.06 -17.98 -11.03
N LEU A 251 -9.77 -17.20 -11.85
CA LEU A 251 -9.16 -16.17 -12.67
C LEU A 251 -8.89 -14.90 -11.85
N PRO A 252 -7.77 -14.20 -12.11
CA PRO A 252 -7.43 -12.95 -11.42
C PRO A 252 -8.54 -11.90 -11.50
N VAL A 253 -8.70 -11.13 -10.42
CA VAL A 253 -9.64 -10.01 -10.29
C VAL A 253 -8.90 -8.72 -10.62
N ARG A 254 -9.39 -7.93 -11.58
CA ARG A 254 -8.86 -6.56 -11.78
C ARG A 254 -9.25 -5.68 -10.60
N THR A 255 -8.26 -4.99 -10.02
CA THR A 255 -8.45 -4.16 -8.82
C THR A 255 -8.00 -2.72 -9.09
N PRO A 256 -8.85 -1.69 -8.86
CA PRO A 256 -8.45 -0.29 -8.97
C PRO A 256 -7.27 0.09 -8.08
N THR A 257 -7.20 -0.47 -6.87
CA THR A 257 -6.07 -0.23 -5.97
C THR A 257 -5.59 -1.50 -5.27
N MET A 258 -4.35 -1.48 -4.78
CA MET A 258 -3.78 -2.51 -3.92
C MET A 258 -3.71 -2.04 -2.46
N ALA A 259 -3.71 -2.99 -1.53
CA ALA A 259 -3.42 -2.69 -0.12
C ALA A 259 -1.99 -2.13 0.06
N GLY A 260 -1.06 -2.54 -0.82
CA GLY A 260 0.30 -2.00 -0.90
C GLY A 260 1.36 -2.81 -0.18
N GLY A 261 1.01 -3.62 0.82
CA GLY A 261 1.94 -4.47 1.56
C GLY A 261 2.61 -5.55 0.71
N LEU A 262 1.78 -6.26 -0.07
CA LEU A 262 2.17 -7.50 -0.74
C LEU A 262 1.83 -7.42 -2.23
N PHE A 263 2.83 -7.47 -3.10
CA PHE A 263 2.64 -7.52 -4.55
C PHE A 263 3.91 -8.00 -5.27
N SER A 264 3.75 -8.46 -6.50
CA SER A 264 4.84 -8.80 -7.41
C SER A 264 4.77 -7.94 -8.68
N ILE A 265 5.93 -7.51 -9.15
CA ILE A 265 6.05 -6.67 -10.34
C ILE A 265 7.34 -7.02 -11.10
N ASP A 266 7.28 -6.99 -12.44
CA ASP A 266 8.49 -7.08 -13.25
C ASP A 266 9.47 -5.95 -12.89
N ARG A 267 10.74 -6.29 -12.67
CA ARG A 267 11.75 -5.35 -12.18
C ARG A 267 11.96 -4.18 -13.14
N ASN A 268 12.07 -4.47 -14.44
CA ASN A 268 12.27 -3.43 -15.45
C ASN A 268 11.01 -2.55 -15.58
N TYR A 269 9.82 -3.14 -15.45
CA TYR A 269 8.56 -2.38 -15.51
C TYR A 269 8.41 -1.46 -14.31
N PHE A 270 8.81 -1.91 -13.11
CA PHE A 270 8.86 -1.08 -11.92
C PHE A 270 9.79 0.14 -12.11
N GLU A 271 10.94 -0.02 -12.76
CA GLU A 271 11.84 1.09 -13.12
C GLU A 271 11.22 2.01 -14.18
N GLU A 272 10.64 1.45 -15.25
CA GLU A 272 10.01 2.19 -16.35
C GLU A 272 8.87 3.10 -15.90
N ILE A 273 8.02 2.63 -14.99
CA ILE A 273 6.93 3.46 -14.45
C ILE A 273 7.41 4.46 -13.40
N GLY A 274 8.70 4.46 -13.03
CA GLY A 274 9.31 5.45 -12.12
C GLY A 274 9.45 4.99 -10.66
N THR A 275 9.43 3.69 -10.38
CA THR A 275 9.55 3.09 -9.04
C THR A 275 8.55 3.65 -8.03
N TYR A 276 8.90 3.95 -6.78
CA TYR A 276 8.06 4.76 -5.88
C TYR A 276 8.47 6.24 -5.91
N ASP A 277 7.54 7.13 -5.60
CA ASP A 277 7.85 8.54 -5.35
C ASP A 277 8.71 8.70 -4.09
N ALA A 278 10.02 8.94 -4.28
CA ALA A 278 10.99 9.09 -3.21
C ALA A 278 10.72 10.30 -2.27
N GLY A 279 9.84 11.21 -2.68
CA GLY A 279 9.39 12.35 -1.90
C GLY A 279 8.23 12.04 -0.94
N MET A 280 7.71 10.81 -0.93
CA MET A 280 6.83 10.32 0.13
C MET A 280 7.64 9.87 1.35
N ASP A 281 7.09 10.08 2.54
CA ASP A 281 7.75 9.79 3.81
C ASP A 281 7.08 8.63 4.55
N ILE A 282 7.90 7.77 5.17
CA ILE A 282 7.51 6.70 6.10
C ILE A 282 6.52 5.69 5.53
N TRP A 283 5.22 5.99 5.54
CA TRP A 283 4.14 5.06 5.21
C TRP A 283 2.83 5.81 4.91
N GLY A 284 2.06 5.30 3.95
CA GLY A 284 0.70 5.73 3.63
C GLY A 284 0.64 6.50 2.31
N GLY A 285 -0.35 6.17 1.47
CA GLY A 285 -0.61 6.82 0.18
C GLY A 285 0.19 6.24 -0.99
N GLU A 286 1.31 5.57 -0.74
CA GLU A 286 2.17 4.99 -1.79
C GLU A 286 1.47 3.87 -2.57
N ASN A 287 0.58 3.14 -1.90
CA ASN A 287 -0.20 2.08 -2.50
C ASN A 287 -1.22 2.63 -3.50
N LEU A 288 -1.86 3.77 -3.18
CA LEU A 288 -2.79 4.45 -4.08
C LEU A 288 -2.05 5.09 -5.24
N GLU A 289 -0.95 5.77 -4.96
CA GLU A 289 -0.09 6.39 -5.98
C GLU A 289 0.36 5.40 -7.04
N MET A 290 0.95 4.29 -6.59
CA MET A 290 1.40 3.23 -7.48
C MET A 290 0.22 2.64 -8.27
N SER A 291 -0.93 2.42 -7.61
CA SER A 291 -2.13 1.90 -8.29
C SER A 291 -2.61 2.83 -9.39
N PHE A 292 -2.68 4.13 -9.13
CA PHE A 292 -3.08 5.14 -10.09
C PHE A 292 -2.10 5.20 -11.25
N ARG A 293 -0.80 5.17 -10.97
CA ARG A 293 0.24 5.20 -11.99
C ARG A 293 0.22 3.97 -12.88
N ILE A 294 0.08 2.76 -12.32
CA ILE A 294 -0.03 1.53 -13.11
C ILE A 294 -1.19 1.62 -14.11
N TRP A 295 -2.39 1.99 -13.66
CA TRP A 295 -3.56 2.06 -14.54
C TRP A 295 -3.45 3.19 -15.58
N GLN A 296 -3.01 4.38 -15.17
CA GLN A 296 -2.94 5.54 -16.07
C GLN A 296 -1.79 5.44 -17.08
N CYS A 297 -0.72 4.71 -16.76
CA CYS A 297 0.41 4.49 -17.65
C CYS A 297 0.29 3.20 -18.50
N GLY A 298 -0.92 2.62 -18.58
CA GLY A 298 -1.24 1.54 -19.51
C GLY A 298 -0.86 0.13 -19.06
N GLY A 299 -0.61 -0.08 -17.76
CA GLY A 299 -0.53 -1.40 -17.15
C GLY A 299 -1.86 -1.86 -16.55
N SER A 300 -1.81 -2.96 -15.81
CA SER A 300 -2.95 -3.52 -15.08
C SER A 300 -2.56 -3.89 -13.66
N LEU A 301 -3.53 -3.81 -12.74
CA LEU A 301 -3.36 -4.24 -11.36
C LEU A 301 -4.41 -5.32 -11.04
N GLU A 302 -3.95 -6.48 -10.57
CA GLU A 302 -4.79 -7.66 -10.43
C GLU A 302 -4.54 -8.42 -9.12
N ILE A 303 -5.60 -8.98 -8.52
CA ILE A 303 -5.51 -9.93 -7.41
C ILE A 303 -5.58 -11.34 -7.98
N VAL A 304 -4.51 -12.12 -7.83
CA VAL A 304 -4.43 -13.49 -8.32
C VAL A 304 -5.05 -14.42 -7.28
N THR A 305 -6.28 -14.89 -7.53
CA THR A 305 -7.11 -15.61 -6.55
C THR A 305 -6.59 -16.99 -6.15
N CYS A 306 -5.62 -17.54 -6.88
CA CYS A 306 -4.95 -18.79 -6.51
C CYS A 306 -3.72 -18.59 -5.61
N SER A 307 -3.28 -17.36 -5.40
CA SER A 307 -2.16 -17.02 -4.54
C SER A 307 -2.67 -16.46 -3.21
N HIS A 308 -2.23 -17.04 -2.10
CA HIS A 308 -2.63 -16.64 -0.76
C HIS A 308 -1.42 -16.39 0.13
N VAL A 309 -1.42 -15.26 0.83
CA VAL A 309 -0.41 -14.92 1.84
C VAL A 309 -1.12 -14.36 3.07
N GLY A 310 -0.89 -15.00 4.22
CA GLY A 310 -1.37 -14.50 5.50
C GLY A 310 -0.57 -13.28 5.95
N HIS A 311 -1.26 -12.31 6.57
CA HIS A 311 -0.67 -11.10 7.12
C HIS A 311 -1.22 -10.84 8.54
N VAL A 312 -0.34 -10.50 9.48
CA VAL A 312 -0.74 -10.13 10.85
C VAL A 312 -1.33 -8.72 10.86
N PHE A 313 -2.66 -8.59 10.90
CA PHE A 313 -3.34 -7.29 10.92
C PHE A 313 -3.36 -6.69 12.32
N ARG A 314 -2.63 -5.60 12.52
CA ARG A 314 -2.56 -4.89 13.80
C ARG A 314 -3.69 -3.87 13.92
N LYS A 315 -4.26 -3.73 15.11
CA LYS A 315 -5.27 -2.68 15.41
C LYS A 315 -4.65 -1.28 15.53
N ALA A 316 -3.37 -1.19 15.85
CA ALA A 316 -2.62 0.06 15.98
C ALA A 316 -1.19 -0.11 15.45
N THR A 317 -0.59 0.98 14.96
CA THR A 317 0.79 0.98 14.49
C THR A 317 1.77 1.00 15.69
N PRO A 318 2.72 0.05 15.81
CA PRO A 318 3.70 0.03 16.91
C PRO A 318 4.83 1.06 16.72
N TYR A 319 4.85 1.77 15.61
CA TYR A 319 5.97 2.61 15.19
C TYR A 319 5.73 4.08 15.51
N THR A 320 6.83 4.80 15.78
CA THR A 320 6.81 6.25 15.91
C THR A 320 6.73 6.89 14.52
N PHE A 321 5.93 7.94 14.39
CA PHE A 321 5.90 8.78 13.19
C PHE A 321 6.42 10.15 13.61
N PRO A 322 7.67 10.52 13.26
CA PRO A 322 8.15 11.89 13.42
C PRO A 322 7.16 12.89 12.81
N GLY A 323 6.57 13.77 13.63
CA GLY A 323 5.51 14.70 13.22
C GLY A 323 4.07 14.17 13.27
N GLY A 324 3.87 12.90 13.63
CA GLY A 324 2.56 12.27 13.80
C GLY A 324 2.02 11.58 12.54
N THR A 325 1.30 10.48 12.72
CA THR A 325 0.77 9.63 11.63
C THR A 325 -0.11 10.42 10.66
N GLY A 326 -0.98 11.28 11.18
CA GLY A 326 -1.86 12.12 10.35
C GLY A 326 -1.07 13.08 9.46
N HIS A 327 -0.04 13.76 9.98
CA HIS A 327 0.77 14.69 9.20
C HIS A 327 1.49 13.98 8.05
N VAL A 328 2.09 12.81 8.32
CA VAL A 328 2.87 12.05 7.33
C VAL A 328 1.97 11.46 6.23
N ILE A 329 0.91 10.74 6.60
CA ILE A 329 -0.02 10.14 5.62
C ILE A 329 -0.64 11.25 4.77
N ASN A 330 -1.05 12.34 5.40
CA ASN A 330 -1.66 13.43 4.67
C ASN A 330 -0.68 14.16 3.74
N LYS A 331 0.59 14.33 4.16
CA LYS A 331 1.64 14.87 3.30
C LYS A 331 1.83 13.98 2.06
N ASN A 332 1.79 12.66 2.21
CA ASN A 332 1.89 11.74 1.09
C ASN A 332 0.64 11.84 0.19
N ASN A 333 -0.55 11.88 0.78
CA ASN A 333 -1.81 12.07 0.05
C ASN A 333 -1.87 13.42 -0.68
N ARG A 334 -1.24 14.48 -0.16
CA ARG A 334 -1.10 15.76 -0.87
C ARG A 334 -0.39 15.60 -2.21
N ARG A 335 0.62 14.73 -2.27
CA ARG A 335 1.37 14.48 -3.51
C ARG A 335 0.52 13.79 -4.58
N LEU A 336 -0.69 13.31 -4.25
CA LEU A 336 -1.61 12.64 -5.16
C LEU A 336 -2.64 13.56 -5.82
N ALA A 337 -3.06 14.66 -5.18
CA ALA A 337 -4.36 15.27 -5.47
C ALA A 337 -4.46 16.78 -5.12
N GLU A 338 -3.33 17.47 -4.98
CA GLU A 338 -3.30 18.91 -4.68
C GLU A 338 -3.42 19.74 -5.96
N ILE A 339 -4.31 20.74 -5.94
CA ILE A 339 -4.41 21.80 -6.96
C ILE A 339 -3.92 23.12 -6.34
N ARG A 340 -2.74 23.58 -6.76
CA ARG A 340 -2.03 24.71 -6.14
C ARG A 340 -1.86 25.89 -7.10
N ASN A 341 -2.26 27.08 -6.68
CA ASN A 341 -2.02 28.30 -7.42
C ASN A 341 -0.52 28.69 -7.39
N VAL A 342 0.02 29.09 -8.53
CA VAL A 342 1.45 29.41 -8.70
C VAL A 342 1.84 30.76 -8.09
N GLU A 343 0.96 31.76 -8.13
CA GLU A 343 1.23 33.10 -7.61
C GLU A 343 1.08 33.16 -6.10
N THR A 344 -0.09 32.78 -5.58
CA THR A 344 -0.39 32.86 -4.14
C THR A 344 0.25 31.74 -3.32
N ASN A 345 0.69 30.66 -3.96
CA ASN A 345 1.13 29.42 -3.30
C ASN A 345 0.06 28.76 -2.42
N GLN A 346 -1.21 29.15 -2.57
CA GLN A 346 -2.37 28.59 -1.87
C GLN A 346 -3.08 27.52 -2.71
N CYS A 347 -3.94 26.73 -2.07
CA CYS A 347 -4.54 25.53 -2.63
C CYS A 347 -6.05 25.64 -2.68
N LEU A 348 -6.64 25.07 -3.73
CA LEU A 348 -8.07 24.79 -3.78
C LEU A 348 -8.47 23.98 -2.54
N ASP A 349 -9.53 24.44 -1.88
CA ASP A 349 -9.98 23.94 -0.58
C ASP A 349 -11.50 23.96 -0.54
N ASN A 350 -12.15 22.83 -0.24
CA ASN A 350 -13.60 22.81 -0.09
C ASN A 350 -14.08 23.49 1.22
N MET A 351 -13.15 23.90 2.09
CA MET A 351 -13.36 24.59 3.37
C MET A 351 -14.26 23.82 4.36
N GLY A 352 -14.47 22.52 4.14
CA GLY A 352 -15.45 21.70 4.87
C GLY A 352 -16.90 22.05 4.53
N ARG A 353 -17.12 22.80 3.45
CA ARG A 353 -18.43 23.19 2.92
C ARG A 353 -19.07 22.03 2.16
N LYS A 354 -20.39 22.11 2.01
CA LYS A 354 -21.25 21.07 1.43
C LYS A 354 -21.71 21.45 0.01
N GLU A 355 -22.59 20.61 -0.54
CA GLU A 355 -23.29 20.88 -1.79
C GLU A 355 -23.94 22.28 -1.79
N ASN A 356 -23.88 22.94 -2.95
CA ASN A 356 -24.39 24.28 -3.22
C ASN A 356 -23.63 25.43 -2.52
N GLU A 357 -22.42 25.15 -2.01
CA GLU A 357 -21.53 26.16 -1.46
C GLU A 357 -20.32 26.43 -2.39
N LYS A 358 -19.74 27.63 -2.27
CA LYS A 358 -18.58 28.03 -3.07
C LYS A 358 -17.35 27.23 -2.66
N VAL A 359 -16.57 26.77 -3.63
CA VAL A 359 -15.21 26.29 -3.34
C VAL A 359 -14.35 27.46 -2.86
N GLY A 360 -13.36 27.19 -2.03
CA GLY A 360 -12.45 28.20 -1.53
C GLY A 360 -10.99 27.91 -1.91
N ILE A 361 -10.13 28.77 -1.40
CA ILE A 361 -8.69 28.61 -1.41
C ILE A 361 -8.14 28.91 -0.02
N PHE A 362 -7.16 28.12 0.39
CA PHE A 362 -6.53 28.27 1.68
C PHE A 362 -5.04 27.97 1.60
N ASN A 363 -4.30 28.34 2.65
CA ASN A 363 -2.89 27.99 2.74
C ASN A 363 -2.72 26.48 2.56
N CYS A 364 -1.89 26.09 1.61
CA CYS A 364 -1.65 24.69 1.31
C CYS A 364 -1.03 23.98 2.52
N HIS A 365 -1.86 23.30 3.30
CA HIS A 365 -1.43 22.68 4.54
C HIS A 365 -1.01 21.22 4.33
N GLY A 366 -1.37 20.62 3.19
CA GLY A 366 -0.97 19.26 2.87
C GLY A 366 -1.54 18.22 3.83
N MET A 367 -2.68 18.53 4.44
CA MET A 367 -3.36 17.65 5.39
C MET A 367 -4.43 16.78 4.70
N GLY A 368 -4.43 16.70 3.38
CA GLY A 368 -5.48 16.04 2.61
C GLY A 368 -6.86 16.63 2.95
N GLY A 369 -7.87 15.77 3.02
CA GLY A 369 -9.24 16.15 3.39
C GLY A 369 -9.81 17.19 2.43
N ASN A 370 -10.01 18.41 2.93
CA ASN A 370 -10.64 19.49 2.19
C ASN A 370 -9.83 20.01 0.99
N GLN A 371 -8.52 19.75 0.95
CA GLN A 371 -7.62 20.14 -0.15
C GLN A 371 -7.35 19.01 -1.15
N VAL A 372 -8.15 17.94 -1.12
CA VAL A 372 -8.04 16.80 -2.04
C VAL A 372 -9.05 16.99 -3.18
N PHE A 373 -8.51 17.20 -4.37
CA PHE A 373 -9.29 17.30 -5.60
C PHE A 373 -8.75 16.34 -6.66
N SER A 374 -9.64 15.80 -7.48
CA SER A 374 -9.26 14.95 -8.61
C SER A 374 -9.72 15.59 -9.92
N TYR A 375 -8.87 15.53 -10.94
CA TYR A 375 -9.26 15.85 -12.31
C TYR A 375 -9.52 14.55 -13.07
N THR A 376 -10.72 14.37 -13.60
CA THR A 376 -11.16 13.09 -14.17
C THR A 376 -10.95 13.03 -15.69
N ALA A 377 -10.97 11.81 -16.25
CA ALA A 377 -10.96 11.60 -17.70
C ALA A 377 -12.16 12.24 -18.42
N ASP A 378 -13.29 12.37 -17.71
CA ASP A 378 -14.48 13.09 -18.18
C ASP A 378 -14.35 14.61 -18.06
N LYS A 379 -13.15 15.11 -17.73
CA LYS A 379 -12.81 16.53 -17.66
C LYS A 379 -13.60 17.26 -16.55
N GLU A 380 -13.81 16.62 -15.41
CA GLU A 380 -14.43 17.22 -14.21
C GLU A 380 -13.39 17.41 -13.10
N ILE A 381 -13.55 18.44 -12.25
CA ILE A 381 -12.76 18.62 -11.03
C ILE A 381 -13.63 18.23 -9.84
N ARG A 382 -13.26 17.17 -9.11
CA ARG A 382 -14.10 16.55 -8.07
C ARG A 382 -13.48 16.61 -6.67
N THR A 383 -14.35 16.75 -5.67
CA THR A 383 -14.08 16.53 -4.25
C THR A 383 -15.25 15.73 -3.67
N ASP A 384 -14.97 14.56 -3.08
CA ASP A 384 -16.01 13.60 -2.71
C ASP A 384 -16.99 13.27 -3.87
N ASP A 385 -18.30 13.37 -3.66
CA ASP A 385 -19.36 13.21 -4.67
C ASP A 385 -19.75 14.51 -5.38
N LEU A 386 -18.99 15.59 -5.14
CA LEU A 386 -19.22 16.93 -5.68
C LEU A 386 -18.22 17.27 -6.78
N CYS A 387 -18.69 18.05 -7.75
CA CYS A 387 -17.97 18.57 -8.90
C CYS A 387 -17.96 20.11 -8.83
N LEU A 388 -16.85 20.70 -9.26
CA LEU A 388 -16.78 22.14 -9.48
C LEU A 388 -17.67 22.54 -10.66
N ASP A 389 -18.56 23.49 -10.40
CA ASP A 389 -19.61 23.93 -11.31
C ASP A 389 -19.58 25.45 -11.46
N VAL A 390 -19.68 25.92 -12.70
CA VAL A 390 -19.84 27.34 -13.03
C VAL A 390 -21.14 27.53 -13.80
N SER A 391 -22.21 27.79 -13.06
CA SER A 391 -23.56 27.95 -13.61
C SER A 391 -23.84 29.32 -14.25
N ARG A 392 -22.98 30.33 -14.02
CA ARG A 392 -23.13 31.70 -14.56
C ARG A 392 -21.81 32.19 -15.12
N LEU A 393 -21.83 32.91 -16.24
CA LEU A 393 -20.64 33.58 -16.79
C LEU A 393 -20.03 34.52 -15.73
N SER A 394 -18.72 34.44 -15.50
CA SER A 394 -18.02 35.14 -14.41
C SER A 394 -18.61 34.91 -13.02
N GLY A 395 -19.40 33.83 -12.83
CA GLY A 395 -19.98 33.46 -11.55
C GLY A 395 -18.98 32.77 -10.64
N PRO A 396 -19.31 32.61 -9.34
CA PRO A 396 -18.48 31.85 -8.42
C PRO A 396 -18.44 30.37 -8.83
N VAL A 397 -17.34 29.72 -8.49
CA VAL A 397 -17.21 28.26 -8.63
C VAL A 397 -17.91 27.59 -7.43
N ILE A 398 -18.94 26.81 -7.70
CA ILE A 398 -19.80 26.15 -6.69
C ILE A 398 -19.56 24.65 -6.73
N MET A 399 -19.70 23.97 -5.59
CA MET A 399 -19.63 22.51 -5.52
C MET A 399 -21.04 21.93 -5.60
N LEU A 400 -21.35 21.20 -6.67
CA LEU A 400 -22.64 20.53 -6.87
C LEU A 400 -22.43 19.04 -7.12
N LYS A 401 -23.47 18.21 -6.94
CA LYS A 401 -23.35 16.79 -7.29
C LYS A 401 -22.88 16.60 -8.72
N CYS A 402 -21.93 15.68 -8.89
CA CYS A 402 -21.46 15.30 -10.21
C CYS A 402 -22.59 14.64 -11.00
N HIS A 403 -22.97 15.22 -12.14
CA HIS A 403 -24.05 14.69 -12.97
C HIS A 403 -23.57 14.08 -14.30
N HIS A 404 -22.28 14.21 -14.63
CA HIS A 404 -21.65 13.57 -15.81
C HIS A 404 -22.25 13.95 -17.17
N MET A 405 -22.97 15.09 -17.22
CA MET A 405 -23.58 15.61 -18.45
C MET A 405 -22.72 16.70 -19.12
N ARG A 406 -21.48 16.89 -18.66
CA ARG A 406 -20.57 17.97 -19.09
C ARG A 406 -21.18 19.36 -18.85
N GLY A 407 -21.00 20.31 -19.77
CA GLY A 407 -21.59 21.64 -19.67
C GLY A 407 -20.90 22.52 -18.62
N ASN A 408 -21.65 22.90 -17.59
CA ASN A 408 -21.21 23.73 -16.46
C ASN A 408 -20.25 23.03 -15.48
N GLN A 409 -20.05 21.72 -15.61
CA GLN A 409 -19.04 20.94 -14.85
C GLN A 409 -17.84 20.52 -15.71
N LEU A 410 -17.70 21.05 -16.94
CA LEU A 410 -16.66 20.65 -17.89
C LEU A 410 -15.46 21.61 -17.85
N TRP A 411 -14.29 21.05 -17.54
CA TRP A 411 -13.02 21.76 -17.35
C TRP A 411 -11.92 21.20 -18.24
N GLU A 412 -11.15 22.07 -18.88
CA GLU A 412 -9.95 21.67 -19.61
C GLU A 412 -8.71 22.14 -18.87
N TYR A 413 -7.82 21.20 -18.54
CA TYR A 413 -6.51 21.52 -18.00
C TYR A 413 -5.47 21.51 -19.11
N ASP A 414 -4.79 22.64 -19.30
CA ASP A 414 -3.62 22.74 -20.17
C ASP A 414 -2.36 22.57 -19.31
N ALA A 415 -1.63 21.47 -19.50
CA ALA A 415 -0.45 21.14 -18.71
C ALA A 415 0.79 21.98 -19.06
N GLU A 416 0.85 22.57 -20.26
CA GLU A 416 1.95 23.45 -20.66
C GLU A 416 1.76 24.85 -20.06
N ARG A 417 0.52 25.35 -20.10
CA ARG A 417 0.16 26.67 -19.59
C ARG A 417 -0.23 26.65 -18.12
N LEU A 418 -0.44 25.47 -17.54
CA LEU A 418 -0.95 25.24 -16.19
C LEU A 418 -2.32 25.87 -15.95
N THR A 419 -3.17 26.02 -16.97
CA THR A 419 -4.45 26.73 -16.83
C THR A 419 -5.63 25.78 -16.73
N LEU A 420 -6.55 26.05 -15.80
CA LEU A 420 -7.85 25.39 -15.70
C LEU A 420 -8.92 26.24 -16.38
N ARG A 421 -9.34 25.84 -17.58
CA ARG A 421 -10.33 26.55 -18.39
C ARG A 421 -11.71 25.90 -18.26
N HIS A 422 -12.70 26.66 -17.84
CA HIS A 422 -14.09 26.21 -17.89
C HIS A 422 -14.60 26.28 -19.34
N VAL A 423 -14.98 25.12 -19.89
CA VAL A 423 -15.19 24.98 -21.33
C VAL A 423 -16.38 25.79 -21.83
N ASN A 424 -17.47 25.87 -21.06
CA ASN A 424 -18.70 26.54 -21.48
C ASN A 424 -18.56 28.07 -21.49
N SER A 425 -17.94 28.66 -20.46
CA SER A 425 -17.72 30.11 -20.43
C SER A 425 -16.48 30.56 -21.20
N ASN A 426 -15.58 29.63 -21.55
CA ASN A 426 -14.26 29.91 -22.10
C ASN A 426 -13.39 30.82 -21.21
N GLN A 427 -13.65 30.79 -19.90
CA GLN A 427 -12.92 31.54 -18.88
C GLN A 427 -11.99 30.61 -18.10
N CYS A 428 -10.94 31.18 -17.51
CA CYS A 428 -9.96 30.47 -16.70
C CYS A 428 -10.22 30.71 -15.22
N LEU A 429 -9.91 29.69 -14.41
CA LEU A 429 -9.90 29.80 -12.96
C LEU A 429 -8.73 30.71 -12.55
N ASP A 430 -9.04 31.76 -11.82
CA ASP A 430 -8.10 32.77 -11.35
C ASP A 430 -8.04 32.76 -9.82
N GLU A 431 -7.00 33.41 -9.28
CA GLU A 431 -6.89 33.65 -7.85
C GLU A 431 -8.08 34.47 -7.32
N PRO A 432 -8.29 34.50 -6.00
CA PRO A 432 -9.33 35.33 -5.40
C PRO A 432 -9.18 36.81 -5.73
N SER A 433 -10.31 37.50 -5.89
CA SER A 433 -10.29 38.95 -6.00
C SER A 433 -9.95 39.61 -4.66
N GLU A 434 -9.60 40.90 -4.69
CA GLU A 434 -9.37 41.68 -3.47
C GLU A 434 -10.62 41.79 -2.58
N GLU A 435 -11.81 41.62 -3.15
CA GLU A 435 -13.10 41.70 -2.44
C GLU A 435 -13.38 40.46 -1.59
N ASP A 436 -13.03 39.27 -2.09
CA ASP A 436 -13.22 37.98 -1.39
C ASP A 436 -11.96 37.14 -1.55
N LYS A 437 -11.02 37.31 -0.62
CA LYS A 437 -9.69 36.67 -0.63
C LYS A 437 -9.71 35.14 -0.44
N MET A 438 -10.89 34.54 -0.26
CA MET A 438 -11.02 33.11 -0.01
C MET A 438 -11.67 32.35 -1.15
N VAL A 439 -12.22 33.01 -2.17
CA VAL A 439 -12.97 32.34 -3.24
C VAL A 439 -12.30 32.60 -4.58
N PRO A 440 -11.87 31.56 -5.31
CA PRO A 440 -11.30 31.75 -6.65
C PRO A 440 -12.36 32.26 -7.61
N THR A 441 -11.94 33.00 -8.62
CA THR A 441 -12.84 33.66 -9.58
C THR A 441 -12.69 33.09 -10.98
N MET A 442 -13.69 33.33 -11.83
CA MET A 442 -13.61 33.03 -13.26
C MET A 442 -13.33 34.30 -14.04
N GLN A 443 -12.22 34.35 -14.76
CA GLN A 443 -11.77 35.51 -15.53
C GLN A 443 -11.42 35.12 -16.96
N ASP A 444 -11.32 36.10 -17.84
CA ASP A 444 -10.81 35.86 -19.19
C ASP A 444 -9.38 35.29 -19.12
N CYS A 445 -9.11 34.28 -19.93
CA CYS A 445 -7.82 33.59 -19.92
C CYS A 445 -6.72 34.54 -20.39
N SER A 446 -5.85 34.94 -19.46
CA SER A 446 -4.78 35.92 -19.68
C SER A 446 -3.39 35.28 -19.73
N GLY A 447 -3.25 34.05 -19.21
CA GLY A 447 -1.95 33.38 -19.05
C GLY A 447 -1.10 33.96 -17.91
N SER A 448 -1.68 34.83 -17.06
CA SER A 448 -1.04 35.34 -15.85
C SER A 448 -0.69 34.20 -14.88
N ARG A 449 0.28 34.45 -14.00
CA ARG A 449 0.63 33.48 -12.94
C ARG A 449 -0.52 33.23 -11.96
N SER A 450 -1.42 34.20 -11.79
CA SER A 450 -2.63 34.06 -10.96
C SER A 450 -3.61 33.00 -11.52
N GLN A 451 -3.56 32.72 -12.83
CA GLN A 451 -4.35 31.68 -13.49
C GLN A 451 -3.61 30.35 -13.68
N GLN A 452 -2.39 30.25 -13.16
CA GLN A 452 -1.59 29.03 -13.24
C GLN A 452 -1.79 28.17 -11.99
N TRP A 453 -2.21 26.92 -12.22
CA TRP A 453 -2.52 25.92 -11.21
C TRP A 453 -1.69 24.65 -11.45
N LEU A 454 -0.87 24.30 -10.48
CA LEU A 454 -0.10 23.06 -10.45
C LEU A 454 -0.99 21.94 -9.93
N LEU A 455 -1.18 20.92 -10.77
CA LEU A 455 -1.80 19.66 -10.37
C LEU A 455 -0.69 18.65 -10.10
N ARG A 456 -0.42 18.35 -8.82
CA ARG A 456 0.60 17.37 -8.46
C ARG A 456 0.05 15.95 -8.71
N ASN A 457 0.77 15.17 -9.52
CA ASN A 457 0.42 13.82 -9.99
C ASN A 457 -0.73 13.70 -11.01
N MET A 458 -0.78 14.61 -11.98
CA MET A 458 -1.22 14.21 -13.31
C MET A 458 0.01 13.98 -14.17
N THR A 459 0.44 12.72 -14.29
CA THR A 459 1.16 12.28 -15.49
C THR A 459 0.18 12.36 -16.66
N LEU A 460 -0.13 13.58 -17.10
CA LEU A 460 -0.52 13.82 -18.48
C LEU A 460 0.73 13.55 -19.29
N GLY A 461 0.70 12.45 -20.03
CA GLY A 461 1.85 11.95 -20.78
C GLY A 461 2.48 13.02 -21.67
N ALA A 462 3.81 12.97 -21.74
CA ALA A 462 4.52 13.20 -22.98
C ALA A 462 4.77 11.84 -23.63
#